data_AF-A0A2W6YQ45-F1
#
_entry.id   AF-A0A2W6YQ45-F1
#
_cell.length_a   1.000
_cell.length_b   1.000
_cell.length_c   1.000
_cell.angle_alpha   90.00
_cell.angle_beta   90.00
_cell.angle_gamma   90.00
#
_symmetry.space_group_name_H-M   'P 1'
#
loop_
_entity.id
_entity.type
_entity.pdbx_description
1 polymer ?
#
loop_
_entity_poly.entity_id
_entity_poly.type
_entity_poly.pdbx_seq_one_letter_code
_entity_poly.pdbx_strand_id
1 'polypeptide(L)'
;MLLQELKEQAYKLSKGDRLDLIAALVQSLQNQTEIDDWQYLAQRNHPWRKQLYVKGQKLLASTIWQDMIANEMSVEETADNWDLPEDAIDEVIRYCESHQDLLKLESDEERYRLVEKGVSFESKVAA
;
A
#
# COMPACT_ATOMS: atom_id res chain seq x y z
N MET A 1 4.26 3.91 -25.25
CA MET A 1 3.51 5.09 -25.70
C MET A 1 3.81 6.23 -24.74
N LEU A 2 4.25 7.39 -25.23
CA LEU A 2 4.65 8.50 -24.37
C LEU A 2 3.42 9.20 -23.78
N LEU A 3 3.51 9.61 -22.51
CA LEU A 3 2.42 10.27 -21.79
C LEU A 3 1.97 11.59 -22.45
N GLN A 4 2.86 12.21 -23.23
CA GLN A 4 2.59 13.39 -24.04
C GLN A 4 1.74 13.08 -25.27
N GLU A 5 2.02 11.99 -25.99
CA GLU A 5 1.23 11.56 -27.16
C GLU A 5 -0.20 11.20 -26.76
N LEU A 6 -0.35 10.55 -25.59
CA LEU A 6 -1.66 10.20 -25.04
C LEU A 6 -2.49 11.45 -24.71
N LYS A 7 -1.86 12.48 -24.13
CA LYS A 7 -2.50 13.76 -23.84
C LYS A 7 -2.97 14.45 -25.12
N GLU A 8 -2.11 14.54 -26.14
CA GLU A 8 -2.48 15.16 -27.42
C GLU A 8 -3.62 14.44 -28.13
N GLN A 9 -3.64 13.10 -28.08
CA GLN A 9 -4.74 12.31 -28.64
C GLN A 9 -6.04 12.53 -27.87
N ALA A 10 -5.99 12.60 -26.54
CA ALA A 10 -7.16 12.89 -25.72
C ALA A 10 -7.73 14.30 -25.96
N TYR A 11 -6.89 15.30 -26.29
CA TYR A 11 -7.35 16.65 -26.63
C TYR A 11 -8.07 16.75 -27.97
N LYS A 12 -7.87 15.79 -28.89
CA LYS A 12 -8.56 15.71 -30.18
C LYS A 12 -9.98 15.14 -30.08
N LEU A 13 -10.33 14.56 -28.93
CA LEU A 13 -11.64 13.98 -28.69
C LEU A 13 -12.71 15.05 -28.40
N SER A 14 -13.96 14.76 -28.75
CA SER A 14 -15.08 15.62 -28.39
C SER A 14 -15.23 15.71 -26.87
N LYS A 15 -16.01 16.68 -26.37
CA LYS A 15 -16.24 16.80 -24.92
C LYS A 15 -16.94 15.56 -24.35
N GLY A 16 -17.84 14.94 -25.12
CA GLY A 16 -18.53 13.70 -24.72
C GLY A 16 -17.56 12.52 -24.63
N ASP A 17 -16.79 12.28 -25.69
CA ASP A 17 -15.84 11.16 -25.73
C ASP A 17 -14.73 11.28 -24.67
N ARG A 18 -14.33 12.52 -24.31
CA ARG A 18 -13.42 12.75 -23.18
C ARG A 18 -14.03 12.37 -21.84
N LEU A 19 -15.30 12.68 -21.64
CA LEU A 19 -16.00 12.29 -20.41
C LEU A 19 -16.17 10.77 -20.33
N ASP A 20 -16.50 10.13 -21.44
CA ASP A 20 -16.61 8.66 -21.52
C ASP A 20 -15.25 7.98 -21.27
N LEU A 21 -14.16 8.53 -21.83
CA LEU A 21 -12.80 8.04 -21.57
C LEU A 21 -12.41 8.20 -20.09
N ILE A 22 -12.72 9.35 -19.47
CA ILE A 22 -12.46 9.58 -18.04
C ILE A 22 -13.29 8.60 -17.20
N ALA A 23 -14.57 8.40 -17.52
CA ALA A 23 -15.43 7.46 -16.82
C ALA A 23 -14.90 6.02 -16.93
N ALA A 24 -14.47 5.60 -18.12
CA ALA A 24 -13.86 4.28 -18.33
C ALA A 24 -12.53 4.11 -17.59
N LEU A 25 -11.69 5.17 -17.53
CA LEU A 25 -10.45 5.14 -16.75
C LEU A 25 -10.72 5.08 -15.25
N VAL A 26 -11.67 5.87 -14.75
CA VAL A 26 -12.09 5.82 -13.35
C VAL A 26 -12.65 4.45 -13.00
N GLN A 27 -13.50 3.86 -13.84
CA GLN A 27 -14.05 2.52 -13.63
C GLN A 27 -12.96 1.44 -13.71
N SER A 28 -11.99 1.57 -14.62
CA SER A 28 -10.87 0.62 -14.72
C SER A 28 -9.95 0.69 -13.49
N LEU A 29 -9.67 1.90 -13.00
CA LEU A 29 -8.92 2.12 -11.77
C LEU A 29 -9.70 1.63 -10.54
N GLN A 30 -11.03 1.82 -10.53
CA GLN A 30 -11.92 1.28 -9.50
C GLN A 30 -11.96 -0.24 -9.54
N ASN A 31 -12.07 -0.87 -10.70
CA ASN A 31 -12.02 -2.33 -10.84
C ASN A 31 -10.64 -2.91 -10.48
N GLN A 32 -9.54 -2.15 -10.63
CA GLN A 32 -8.23 -2.53 -10.09
C GLN A 32 -8.15 -2.38 -8.56
N THR A 33 -9.01 -1.55 -7.97
CA THR A 33 -9.12 -1.35 -6.51
C THR A 33 -10.28 -2.12 -5.88
N GLU A 34 -11.09 -2.83 -6.67
CA GLU A 34 -12.23 -3.60 -6.19
C GLU A 34 -11.80 -5.01 -5.76
N ILE A 35 -11.57 -5.10 -4.46
CA ILE A 35 -11.74 -6.28 -3.59
C ILE A 35 -10.81 -7.44 -3.93
N ASP A 36 -9.51 -7.26 -3.60
CA ASP A 36 -8.79 -8.43 -3.12
C ASP A 36 -9.56 -8.95 -1.90
N ASP A 37 -10.10 -10.16 -2.03
CA ASP A 37 -10.87 -10.88 -1.01
C ASP A 37 -9.89 -11.37 0.06
N TRP A 38 -9.28 -10.41 0.77
CA TRP A 38 -8.22 -10.63 1.73
C TRP A 38 -8.74 -11.56 2.83
N GLN A 39 -8.20 -12.78 2.89
CA GLN A 39 -8.63 -13.77 3.85
C GLN A 39 -8.10 -13.43 5.24
N TYR A 40 -6.88 -12.89 5.31
CA TYR A 40 -6.17 -12.60 6.55
C TYR A 40 -5.99 -11.11 6.82
N LEU A 41 -6.17 -10.25 5.81
CA LEU A 41 -6.06 -8.80 5.97
C LEU A 41 -7.44 -8.11 6.01
N ALA A 42 -7.54 -7.03 6.77
CA ALA A 42 -8.75 -6.23 6.87
C ALA A 42 -8.47 -4.76 7.11
N GLN A 43 -9.33 -3.90 6.56
CA GLN A 43 -9.31 -2.49 6.89
C GLN A 43 -9.80 -2.28 8.32
N ARG A 44 -9.23 -1.28 9.00
CA ARG A 44 -9.71 -0.80 10.28
C ARG A 44 -9.91 0.70 10.24
N ASN A 45 -10.90 1.17 11.02
CA ASN A 45 -11.12 2.60 11.22
C ASN A 45 -9.94 3.20 11.99
N HIS A 46 -9.07 3.90 11.27
CA HIS A 46 -7.99 4.71 11.83
C HIS A 46 -8.13 6.16 11.33
N PRO A 47 -7.82 7.20 12.15
CA PRO A 47 -8.09 8.59 11.78
C PRO A 47 -7.45 9.06 10.48
N TRP A 48 -6.35 8.45 10.06
CA TRP A 48 -5.59 8.83 8.86
C TRP A 48 -4.92 7.68 8.12
N ARG A 49 -4.87 6.47 8.72
CA ARG A 49 -4.13 5.32 8.17
C ARG A 49 -5.11 4.44 7.40
N LYS A 50 -4.73 4.03 6.19
CA LYS A 50 -5.51 3.21 5.26
C LYS A 50 -4.92 1.81 5.07
N GLN A 51 -3.69 1.56 5.51
CA GLN A 51 -3.09 0.23 5.51
C GLN A 51 -4.00 -0.84 6.11
N LEU A 52 -3.89 -2.05 5.56
CA LEU A 52 -4.58 -3.22 6.08
C LEU A 52 -3.88 -3.79 7.30
N TYR A 53 -4.69 -4.31 8.22
CA TYR A 53 -4.28 -4.99 9.43
C TYR A 53 -4.50 -6.48 9.30
N VAL A 54 -3.68 -7.27 9.99
CA VAL A 54 -3.94 -8.70 10.14
C VAL A 54 -5.19 -8.90 11.01
N LYS A 55 -6.15 -9.68 10.50
CA LYS A 55 -7.42 -10.00 11.17
C LYS A 55 -7.13 -10.64 12.53
N GLY A 56 -7.93 -10.27 13.53
CA GLY A 56 -7.74 -10.72 14.91
C GLY A 56 -6.56 -10.06 15.65
N GLN A 57 -5.63 -9.42 14.94
CA GLN A 57 -4.46 -8.78 15.53
C GLN A 57 -4.52 -7.25 15.44
N LYS A 58 -3.69 -6.53 16.21
CA LYS A 58 -3.50 -5.08 16.10
C LYS A 58 -2.22 -4.73 15.34
N LEU A 59 -1.84 -5.57 14.38
CA LEU A 59 -0.63 -5.44 13.59
C LEU A 59 -0.94 -5.04 12.15
N LEU A 60 -0.12 -4.16 11.59
CA LEU A 60 -0.15 -3.79 10.18
C LEU A 60 0.55 -4.87 9.36
N ALA A 61 0.07 -5.10 8.14
CA ALA A 61 0.76 -5.98 7.21
C ALA A 61 2.20 -5.52 6.94
N SER A 62 2.40 -4.20 6.81
CA SER A 62 3.73 -3.62 6.56
C SER A 62 4.73 -3.85 7.68
N THR A 63 4.28 -3.94 8.94
CA THR A 63 5.18 -4.20 10.08
C THR A 63 5.79 -5.60 9.97
N ILE A 64 4.97 -6.60 9.63
CA ILE A 64 5.42 -7.98 9.46
C ILE A 64 6.36 -8.06 8.26
N TRP A 65 5.98 -7.45 7.14
CA TRP A 65 6.80 -7.46 5.92
C TRP A 65 8.15 -6.77 6.12
N GLN A 66 8.18 -5.60 6.79
CA GLN A 66 9.43 -4.90 7.09
C GLN A 66 10.33 -5.69 8.03
N ASP A 67 9.75 -6.34 9.05
CA ASP A 67 10.49 -7.19 9.98
C ASP A 67 11.08 -8.43 9.27
N MET A 68 10.30 -9.07 8.39
CA MET A 68 10.77 -10.18 7.55
C MET A 68 11.96 -9.76 6.69
N ILE A 69 11.88 -8.62 5.99
CA ILE A 69 12.96 -8.13 5.14
C ILE A 69 14.19 -7.70 5.96
N ALA A 70 13.98 -7.05 7.11
CA ALA A 70 15.07 -6.57 7.95
C ALA A 70 15.88 -7.70 8.61
N ASN A 71 15.23 -8.84 8.89
CA ASN A 71 15.84 -10.01 9.49
C ASN A 71 16.15 -11.12 8.48
N GLU A 72 15.91 -10.89 7.18
CA GLU A 72 16.11 -11.88 6.11
C GLU A 72 15.38 -13.21 6.34
N MET A 73 14.21 -13.17 6.99
CA MET A 73 13.44 -14.37 7.35
C MET A 73 12.72 -14.97 6.14
N SER A 74 12.61 -16.30 6.13
CA SER A 74 11.73 -17.01 5.20
C SER A 74 10.25 -16.83 5.55
N VAL A 75 9.35 -17.29 4.68
CA VAL A 75 7.90 -17.29 4.94
C VAL A 75 7.58 -18.14 6.16
N GLU A 76 8.18 -19.32 6.26
CA GLU A 76 8.00 -20.26 7.37
C GLU A 76 8.53 -19.68 8.69
N GLU A 77 9.74 -19.10 8.67
CA GLU A 77 10.32 -18.47 9.85
C GLU A 77 9.49 -17.27 10.32
N THR A 78 8.95 -16.48 9.39
CA THR A 78 8.09 -15.34 9.70
C THR A 78 6.75 -15.81 10.27
N ALA A 79 6.17 -16.86 9.70
CA ALA A 79 4.94 -17.49 10.19
C ALA A 79 5.10 -17.96 11.63
N ASP A 80 6.20 -18.65 11.93
CA ASP A 80 6.55 -19.10 13.29
C ASP A 80 6.80 -17.93 14.24
N ASN A 81 7.54 -16.91 13.82
CA ASN A 81 7.89 -15.75 14.65
C ASN A 81 6.67 -14.92 15.04
N TRP A 82 5.70 -14.77 14.13
CA TRP A 82 4.51 -13.94 14.32
C TRP A 82 3.27 -14.74 14.74
N ASP A 83 3.39 -16.06 14.93
CA ASP A 83 2.28 -16.99 15.24
C ASP A 83 1.12 -16.84 14.24
N LEU A 84 1.47 -16.93 12.95
CA LEU A 84 0.57 -16.76 11.81
C LEU A 84 0.69 -17.95 10.85
N PRO A 85 -0.39 -18.30 10.12
CA PRO A 85 -0.27 -19.30 9.06
C PRO A 85 0.56 -18.75 7.90
N GLU A 86 1.32 -19.60 7.20
CA GLU A 86 2.12 -19.24 6.03
C GLU A 86 1.27 -18.52 4.96
N ASP A 87 0.04 -18.97 4.71
CA ASP A 87 -0.90 -18.30 3.79
C ASP A 87 -1.14 -16.82 4.16
N ALA A 88 -1.14 -16.46 5.45
CA ALA A 88 -1.28 -15.08 5.88
C ALA A 88 -0.02 -14.26 5.60
N ILE A 89 1.16 -14.87 5.70
CA ILE A 89 2.43 -14.23 5.36
C ILE A 89 2.52 -13.99 3.86
N ASP A 90 2.15 -14.97 3.04
CA ASP A 90 2.05 -14.78 1.57
C ASP A 90 1.08 -13.66 1.20
N GLU A 91 -0.07 -13.59 1.87
CA GLU A 91 -1.04 -12.51 1.69
C GLU A 91 -0.48 -11.14 2.10
N VAL A 92 0.28 -11.07 3.20
CA VAL A 92 1.01 -9.88 3.65
C VAL A 92 2.03 -9.43 2.61
N ILE A 93 2.82 -10.35 2.06
CA ILE A 93 3.82 -10.06 1.03
C ILE A 93 3.12 -9.49 -0.21
N ARG A 94 2.11 -10.19 -0.74
CA ARG A 94 1.33 -9.76 -1.91
C ARG A 94 0.73 -8.38 -1.72
N TYR A 95 0.17 -8.11 -0.54
CA TYR A 95 -0.37 -6.81 -0.20
C TYR A 95 0.72 -5.72 -0.21
N CYS A 96 1.85 -5.95 0.46
CA CYS A 96 2.90 -4.94 0.60
C CYS A 96 3.60 -4.64 -0.73
N GLU A 97 3.82 -5.64 -1.57
CA GLU A 97 4.40 -5.48 -2.90
C GLU A 97 3.48 -4.70 -3.85
N SER A 98 2.16 -4.95 -3.79
CA SER A 98 1.18 -4.24 -4.63
C SER A 98 0.85 -2.82 -4.14
N HIS A 99 1.13 -2.50 -2.87
CA HIS A 99 0.73 -1.24 -2.23
C HIS A 99 1.91 -0.36 -1.77
N GLN A 100 3.10 -0.51 -2.37
CA GLN A 100 4.31 0.24 -1.97
C GLN A 100 4.12 1.77 -1.94
N ASP A 101 3.38 2.34 -2.91
CA ASP A 101 3.10 3.78 -2.94
C ASP A 101 2.28 4.25 -1.72
N LEU A 102 1.30 3.45 -1.29
CA LEU A 102 0.53 3.72 -0.09
C LEU A 102 1.41 3.63 1.15
N LEU A 103 2.24 2.59 1.27
CA LEU A 103 3.14 2.41 2.40
C LEU A 103 4.12 3.58 2.53
N LYS A 104 4.66 4.06 1.41
CA LYS A 104 5.55 5.22 1.37
C LYS A 104 4.83 6.50 1.81
N LEU A 105 3.66 6.77 1.25
CA LEU A 105 2.85 7.95 1.59
C LEU A 105 2.54 7.99 3.09
N GLU A 106 2.14 6.86 3.67
CA GLU A 106 1.82 6.79 5.09
C GLU A 106 3.06 6.87 5.99
N SER A 107 4.21 6.36 5.55
CA SER A 107 5.48 6.52 6.26
C SER A 107 5.90 8.00 6.34
N ASP A 108 5.73 8.75 5.24
CA ASP A 108 6.04 10.18 5.20
C ASP A 108 5.06 11.00 6.05
N GLU A 109 3.77 10.67 6.02
CA GLU A 109 2.75 11.27 6.89
C GLU A 109 3.03 10.98 8.38
N GLU A 110 3.46 9.76 8.72
CA GLU A 110 3.84 9.39 10.08
C GLU A 110 5.05 10.22 10.57
N ARG A 111 6.07 10.36 9.72
CA ARG A 111 7.23 11.21 10.01
C ARG A 111 6.81 12.65 10.25
N TYR A 112 5.97 13.22 9.38
CA TYR A 112 5.47 14.58 9.54
C TYR A 112 4.77 14.77 10.89
N ARG A 113 3.84 13.88 11.25
CA ARG A 113 3.11 13.92 12.52
C ARG A 113 4.02 13.77 13.74
N LEU A 114 5.09 13.00 13.63
CA LEU A 114 6.06 12.82 14.70
C LEU A 114 6.93 14.07 14.89
N VAL A 115 7.37 14.70 13.79
CA VAL A 115 8.07 15.99 13.83
C VAL A 115 7.19 17.08 14.44
N GLU A 116 5.91 17.17 14.06
CA GLU A 116 4.96 18.12 14.66
C GLU A 116 4.79 17.92 16.17
N LYS A 117 4.91 16.68 16.65
CA LYS A 117 4.89 16.34 18.08
C LYS A 117 6.22 16.58 18.80
N GLY A 118 7.23 17.10 18.10
CA GLY A 118 8.55 17.38 18.67
C GLY A 118 9.47 16.16 18.77
N VAL A 119 9.16 15.06 18.07
CA VAL A 119 10.06 13.90 17.98
C VAL A 119 11.12 14.21 16.92
N SER A 120 12.38 14.27 17.35
CA SER A 120 13.53 14.39 16.43
C SER A 120 13.91 13.01 15.90
N PHE A 121 14.01 12.87 14.59
CA PHE A 121 14.59 11.69 13.95
C PHE A 121 16.06 11.97 13.65
N GLU A 122 16.98 11.41 14.43
CA GLU A 122 18.37 11.31 13.99
C GLU A 122 18.43 10.26 12.88
N SER A 123 18.46 10.71 11.64
CA SER A 123 18.82 9.86 10.52
C SER A 123 20.31 9.52 10.64
N LYS A 124 20.61 8.32 11.14
CA LYS A 124 21.92 7.71 10.87
C LYS A 124 21.96 7.34 9.39
N VAL A 125 22.25 8.31 8.55
CA VAL A 125 22.71 8.06 7.18
C VAL A 125 24.08 7.43 7.34
N ALA A 126 24.18 6.11 7.13
CA ALA A 126 25.47 5.44 7.00
C ALA A 126 26.16 6.02 5.76
N ALA A 127 27.33 6.62 5.99
CA ALA A 127 28.24 7.14 4.98
C ALA A 127 28.99 6.00 4.26
#